data_AF-A0A971HN30-F1
#
_entry.id   AF-A0A971HN30-F1
#
_cell.length_a   1.000
_cell.length_b   1.000
_cell.length_c   1.000
_cell.angle_alpha   90.00
_cell.angle_beta   90.00
_cell.angle_gamma   90.00
#
_symmetry.space_group_name_H-M   'P 1'
#
loop_
_entity.id
_entity.type
_entity.pdbx_description
1 polymer ?
#
loop_
_entity_poly.entity_id
_entity_poly.type
_entity_poly.pdbx_seq_one_letter_code
_entity_poly.pdbx_strand_id
1 'polypeptide(L)'
;MAVRDMIVIDEEKCNGCGLCVPACAEGALQIIDGKARLLRDDFCDGLGACLGHCPQGALSIEKREAPEFDEEAAMAHARRLASQQPAPQQPAQESGVHMGCPGARMMELTPASCACWTKGEEGREAVEEIPSALTQWPVELALLSPSAPYLQDADLLLCADCVPIAYANFHQRLLQRRKVAVACPKLDDSTEYITKLATILVKNNLKRLTIAHMEVPCCSGLLAIANRAMEMAGKRVPIHQFMIGIDGTIKKEEQVA
;
A
#
# COMPACT_ATOMS: atom_id res chain seq x y z
N MET A 1 -15.58 -21.69 -33.80
CA MET A 1 -16.31 -20.91 -32.78
C MET A 1 -17.05 -21.88 -31.89
N ALA A 2 -17.22 -21.55 -30.62
CA ALA A 2 -17.89 -22.37 -29.61
C ALA A 2 -18.85 -21.50 -28.79
N VAL A 3 -19.94 -22.09 -28.30
CA VAL A 3 -20.84 -21.42 -27.36
C VAL A 3 -20.20 -21.46 -25.99
N ARG A 4 -19.83 -20.29 -25.47
CA ARG A 4 -19.20 -20.15 -24.15
C ARG A 4 -19.68 -18.90 -23.43
N ASP A 5 -19.39 -18.84 -22.14
CA ASP A 5 -19.71 -17.69 -21.30
C ASP A 5 -18.86 -16.50 -21.75
N MET A 6 -19.50 -15.36 -21.98
CA MET A 6 -18.88 -14.13 -22.47
C MET A 6 -19.39 -12.93 -21.69
N ILE A 7 -18.51 -11.96 -21.49
CA ILE A 7 -18.87 -10.69 -20.88
C ILE A 7 -19.67 -9.85 -21.87
N VAL A 8 -20.81 -9.35 -21.42
CA VAL A 8 -21.69 -8.44 -22.16
C VAL A 8 -21.76 -7.11 -21.40
N ILE A 9 -21.68 -6.02 -22.15
CA ILE A 9 -21.64 -4.65 -21.63
C ILE A 9 -22.93 -3.94 -22.05
N ASP A 10 -23.71 -3.52 -21.06
CA ASP A 10 -24.87 -2.67 -21.24
C ASP A 10 -24.41 -1.23 -21.48
N GLU A 11 -24.50 -0.76 -22.73
CA GLU A 11 -24.05 0.57 -23.13
C GLU A 11 -24.89 1.70 -22.52
N GLU A 12 -26.14 1.45 -22.13
CA GLU A 12 -27.00 2.45 -21.52
C GLU A 12 -26.58 2.71 -20.07
N LYS A 13 -26.21 1.64 -19.34
CA LYS A 13 -25.72 1.75 -17.96
C LYS A 13 -24.25 2.14 -17.86
N CYS A 14 -23.44 1.78 -18.85
CA CYS A 14 -22.01 2.08 -18.81
C CYS A 14 -21.77 3.59 -18.90
N ASN A 15 -21.12 4.20 -17.91
CA ASN A 15 -20.77 5.63 -17.93
C ASN A 15 -19.30 5.89 -18.28
N GLY A 16 -18.54 4.87 -18.67
CA GLY A 16 -17.13 5.01 -19.06
C GLY A 16 -16.13 5.17 -17.92
N CYS A 17 -16.51 4.94 -16.66
CA CYS A 17 -15.63 5.16 -15.50
C CYS A 17 -14.33 4.33 -15.50
N GLY A 18 -14.24 3.24 -16.27
CA GLY A 18 -13.01 2.48 -16.47
C GLY A 18 -12.58 1.54 -15.34
N LEU A 19 -13.31 1.49 -14.22
CA LEU A 19 -12.94 0.67 -13.06
C LEU A 19 -12.86 -0.85 -13.34
N CYS A 20 -13.55 -1.31 -14.38
CA CYS A 20 -13.49 -2.71 -14.82
C CYS A 20 -12.24 -3.06 -15.63
N VAL A 21 -11.51 -2.08 -16.16
CA VAL A 21 -10.34 -2.31 -17.02
C VAL A 21 -9.15 -2.91 -16.24
N PRO A 22 -8.73 -2.36 -15.08
CA PRO A 22 -7.64 -2.95 -14.30
C PRO A 22 -7.96 -4.31 -13.69
N ALA A 23 -9.26 -4.64 -13.55
CA ALA A 23 -9.72 -5.90 -12.98
C ALA A 23 -9.64 -7.09 -13.96
N CYS A 24 -9.35 -6.85 -15.24
CA CYS A 24 -9.20 -7.90 -16.24
C CYS A 24 -7.72 -8.26 -16.40
N ALA A 25 -7.32 -9.43 -15.90
CA ALA A 25 -5.94 -9.91 -15.96
C ALA A 25 -5.47 -10.16 -17.41
N GLU A 26 -6.42 -10.46 -18.29
CA GLU A 26 -6.21 -10.73 -19.72
C GLU A 26 -6.07 -9.45 -20.54
N GLY A 27 -6.41 -8.29 -19.95
CA GLY A 27 -6.43 -7.00 -20.65
C GLY A 27 -7.48 -6.92 -21.76
N ALA A 28 -8.56 -7.70 -21.69
CA ALA A 28 -9.57 -7.80 -22.73
C ALA A 28 -10.49 -6.56 -22.86
N LEU A 29 -10.54 -5.71 -21.82
CA LEU A 29 -11.41 -4.54 -21.75
C LEU A 29 -10.63 -3.23 -21.95
N GLN A 30 -11.20 -2.30 -22.71
CA GLN A 30 -10.70 -0.93 -22.84
C GLN A 30 -11.85 0.07 -22.88
N ILE A 31 -11.59 1.33 -22.52
CA ILE A 31 -12.52 2.43 -22.77
C ILE A 31 -12.33 2.94 -24.20
N ILE A 32 -13.37 2.81 -25.02
CA ILE A 32 -13.43 3.29 -26.41
C ILE A 32 -14.72 4.10 -26.53
N ASP A 33 -14.61 5.33 -27.04
CA ASP A 33 -15.73 6.27 -27.19
C ASP A 33 -16.52 6.49 -25.88
N GLY A 34 -15.79 6.54 -24.75
CA GLY A 34 -16.37 6.77 -23.43
C GLY A 34 -17.17 5.60 -22.86
N LYS A 35 -17.03 4.39 -23.43
CA LYS A 35 -17.69 3.17 -22.95
C LYS A 35 -16.69 2.02 -22.83
N ALA A 36 -16.93 1.10 -21.91
CA ALA A 36 -16.16 -0.14 -21.84
C ALA A 36 -16.50 -0.99 -23.08
N ARG A 37 -15.47 -1.54 -23.74
CA ARG A 37 -15.60 -2.45 -24.88
C ARG A 37 -14.61 -3.60 -24.75
N LEU A 38 -15.02 -4.78 -25.19
CA LEU A 38 -14.10 -5.89 -25.43
C LEU A 38 -13.29 -5.60 -26.69
N LEU A 39 -11.97 -5.70 -26.60
CA LEU A 39 -11.09 -5.50 -27.76
C LEU A 39 -11.24 -6.64 -28.76
N ARG A 40 -11.23 -7.86 -28.24
CA ARG A 40 -11.45 -9.09 -29.00
C ARG A 40 -12.11 -10.13 -28.12
N ASP A 41 -12.99 -10.93 -28.71
CA ASP A 41 -13.72 -11.98 -28.00
C ASP A 41 -12.80 -13.12 -27.52
N ASP A 42 -11.72 -13.43 -28.24
CA ASP A 42 -10.73 -14.45 -27.86
C ASP A 42 -9.79 -14.02 -26.72
N PHE A 43 -9.79 -12.75 -26.31
CA PHE A 43 -9.06 -12.29 -25.12
C PHE A 43 -9.90 -12.42 -23.84
N CYS A 44 -11.22 -12.51 -23.96
CA CYS A 44 -12.10 -12.67 -22.80
C CYS A 44 -12.18 -14.15 -22.46
N ASP A 45 -11.89 -14.52 -21.22
CA ASP A 45 -12.00 -15.90 -20.72
C ASP A 45 -13.45 -16.27 -20.32
N GLY A 46 -14.28 -15.27 -19.99
CA GLY A 46 -15.67 -15.45 -19.56
C GLY A 46 -15.85 -15.63 -18.05
N LEU A 47 -14.79 -15.54 -17.24
CA LEU A 47 -14.86 -15.80 -15.78
C LEU A 47 -15.51 -14.67 -14.98
N GLY A 48 -15.51 -13.44 -15.51
CA GLY A 48 -16.26 -12.33 -14.93
C GLY A 48 -15.63 -11.61 -13.74
N ALA A 49 -14.29 -11.63 -13.62
CA ALA A 49 -13.56 -10.85 -12.60
C ALA A 49 -13.93 -9.34 -12.60
N CYS A 50 -14.32 -8.81 -13.76
CA CYS A 50 -14.70 -7.40 -13.93
C CYS A 50 -16.08 -7.05 -13.35
N LEU A 51 -16.99 -8.01 -13.14
CA LEU A 51 -18.39 -7.74 -12.75
C LEU A 51 -18.49 -6.98 -11.43
N GLY A 52 -17.71 -7.39 -10.41
CA GLY A 52 -17.71 -6.76 -9.08
C GLY A 52 -17.14 -5.33 -9.04
N HIS A 53 -16.51 -4.89 -10.12
CA HIS A 53 -15.84 -3.60 -10.22
C HIS A 53 -16.65 -2.54 -10.96
N CYS A 54 -17.82 -2.90 -11.51
CA CYS A 54 -18.69 -1.93 -12.17
C CYS A 54 -19.75 -1.40 -11.19
N PRO A 55 -19.62 -0.15 -10.71
CA PRO A 55 -20.61 0.43 -9.80
C PRO A 55 -21.98 0.67 -10.45
N GLN A 56 -22.04 0.66 -11.79
CA GLN A 56 -23.28 0.84 -12.56
C GLN A 56 -24.00 -0.47 -12.83
N GLY A 57 -23.39 -1.62 -12.50
CA GLY A 57 -23.96 -2.93 -12.85
C GLY A 57 -24.12 -3.13 -14.36
N ALA A 58 -23.22 -2.55 -15.16
CA ALA A 58 -23.29 -2.57 -16.62
C ALA A 58 -22.67 -3.84 -17.25
N LEU A 59 -22.08 -4.74 -16.45
CA LEU A 59 -21.42 -5.96 -16.91
C LEU A 59 -22.25 -7.19 -16.51
N SER A 60 -22.41 -8.13 -17.43
CA SER A 60 -23.07 -9.42 -17.19
C SER A 60 -22.38 -10.54 -17.96
N ILE A 61 -22.72 -11.80 -17.65
CA ILE A 61 -22.24 -12.98 -18.36
C ILE A 61 -23.41 -13.57 -19.14
N GLU A 62 -23.21 -13.79 -20.44
CA GLU A 62 -24.17 -14.47 -21.31
C GLU A 62 -23.49 -15.55 -22.14
N LYS A 63 -24.24 -16.59 -22.49
CA LYS A 63 -23.77 -17.62 -23.42
C LYS A 63 -24.00 -17.16 -24.86
N ARG A 64 -22.92 -16.91 -25.58
CA ARG A 64 -22.96 -16.60 -27.02
C ARG A 64 -21.89 -17.36 -27.77
N GLU A 65 -22.06 -17.43 -29.09
CA GLU A 65 -21.04 -17.99 -29.97
C GLU A 65 -19.85 -17.03 -30.04
N ALA A 66 -18.67 -17.52 -29.72
CA ALA A 66 -17.42 -16.77 -29.75
C ALA A 66 -16.24 -17.67 -30.19
N PRO A 67 -15.13 -17.10 -30.67
CA PRO A 67 -13.87 -17.84 -30.81
C PRO A 67 -13.43 -18.43 -29.47
N GLU A 68 -12.61 -19.49 -29.50
CA GLU A 68 -12.02 -20.04 -28.28
C GLU A 68 -11.09 -19.02 -27.62
N PHE A 69 -10.93 -19.12 -26.29
CA PHE A 69 -10.02 -18.25 -25.56
C PHE A 69 -8.58 -18.59 -25.94
N ASP A 70 -7.84 -17.58 -26.42
CA ASP A 70 -6.44 -17.70 -26.79
C ASP A 70 -5.59 -17.17 -25.64
N GLU A 71 -5.25 -18.06 -24.70
CA GLU A 71 -4.50 -17.73 -23.49
C GLU A 71 -3.14 -17.09 -23.82
N GLU A 72 -2.44 -17.61 -24.83
CA GLU A 72 -1.14 -17.09 -25.24
C GLU A 72 -1.26 -15.66 -25.79
N ALA A 73 -2.23 -15.42 -26.68
CA ALA A 73 -2.44 -14.10 -27.25
C ALA A 73 -2.97 -13.09 -26.22
N ALA A 74 -3.85 -13.52 -25.31
CA ALA A 74 -4.37 -12.71 -24.21
C ALA A 74 -3.24 -12.31 -23.25
N MET A 75 -2.42 -13.26 -22.80
CA MET A 75 -1.30 -12.97 -21.91
C MET A 75 -0.21 -12.14 -22.59
N ALA A 76 0.07 -12.37 -23.88
CA ALA A 76 0.97 -11.53 -24.65
C ALA A 76 0.43 -10.09 -24.81
N HIS A 77 -0.89 -9.91 -24.93
CA HIS A 77 -1.52 -8.60 -24.93
C HIS A 77 -1.44 -7.93 -23.56
N ALA A 78 -1.81 -8.62 -22.48
CA ALA A 78 -1.69 -8.11 -21.12
C ALA A 78 -0.26 -7.68 -20.77
N ARG A 79 0.75 -8.49 -21.14
CA ARG A 79 2.18 -8.14 -20.99
C ARG A 79 2.56 -6.92 -21.81
N ARG A 80 2.05 -6.80 -23.04
CA ARG A 80 2.28 -5.61 -23.88
C ARG A 80 1.66 -4.37 -23.25
N LEU A 81 0.41 -4.44 -22.76
CA LEU A 81 -0.23 -3.35 -22.04
C LEU A 81 0.56 -2.97 -20.79
N ALA A 82 1.07 -3.94 -20.02
CA ALA A 82 1.93 -3.68 -18.86
C ALA A 82 3.29 -3.05 -19.24
N SER A 83 3.81 -3.36 -20.43
CA SER A 83 5.06 -2.76 -20.95
C SER A 83 4.87 -1.41 -21.68
N GLN A 84 3.65 -1.12 -22.13
CA GLN A 84 3.25 0.13 -22.81
C GLN A 84 2.62 1.13 -21.85
N GLN A 85 2.09 0.66 -20.71
CA GLN A 85 2.03 1.47 -19.52
C GLN A 85 3.47 1.90 -19.23
N PRO A 86 3.75 3.21 -19.12
CA PRO A 86 5.05 3.62 -18.61
C PRO A 86 5.23 2.88 -17.29
N ALA A 87 6.38 2.22 -17.09
CA ALA A 87 6.81 1.79 -15.75
C ALA A 87 6.40 2.90 -14.79
N PRO A 88 5.73 2.60 -13.65
CA PRO A 88 5.06 3.61 -12.82
C PRO A 88 5.97 4.82 -12.76
N GLN A 89 5.53 5.91 -13.41
CA GLN A 89 6.43 6.99 -13.80
C GLN A 89 7.16 7.46 -12.55
N GLN A 90 8.42 7.07 -12.41
CA GLN A 90 9.38 7.93 -11.74
C GLN A 90 9.41 9.17 -12.63
N PRO A 91 9.05 10.36 -12.15
CA PRO A 91 9.08 11.54 -12.99
C PRO A 91 10.50 11.69 -13.54
N ALA A 92 10.57 11.74 -14.87
CA ALA A 92 11.81 11.94 -15.61
C ALA A 92 12.51 13.21 -15.12
N GLN A 93 13.83 13.11 -14.96
CA GLN A 93 14.71 14.26 -14.85
C GLN A 93 14.66 15.05 -16.16
N GLU A 94 13.99 16.20 -16.14
CA GLU A 94 14.30 17.30 -17.06
C GLU A 94 14.76 18.50 -16.25
N SER A 95 15.80 19.15 -16.76
CA SER A 95 16.46 20.33 -16.23
C SER A 95 15.49 21.50 -16.08
N GLY A 96 14.87 21.57 -14.91
CA GLY A 96 14.01 22.63 -14.44
C GLY A 96 13.56 22.21 -13.05
N VAL A 97 13.61 23.11 -12.07
CA VAL A 97 13.39 22.83 -10.65
C VAL A 97 12.03 22.12 -10.42
N HIS A 98 12.00 20.80 -10.48
CA HIS A 98 10.82 19.98 -10.24
C HIS A 98 10.78 19.62 -8.76
N MET A 99 10.04 20.40 -7.97
CA MET A 99 9.59 19.95 -6.66
C MET A 99 8.57 18.83 -6.87
N GLY A 100 8.98 17.57 -6.70
CA GLY A 100 8.05 16.44 -6.62
C GLY A 100 6.97 16.68 -5.55
N CYS A 101 5.86 15.93 -5.62
CA CYS A 101 4.77 16.02 -4.64
C CYS A 101 5.37 16.02 -3.21
N PRO A 102 5.11 17.06 -2.39
CA PRO A 102 5.66 17.13 -1.03
C PRO A 102 5.36 15.86 -0.21
N GLY A 103 4.21 15.23 -0.49
CA GLY A 103 3.78 13.97 0.14
C GLY A 103 4.70 12.77 -0.15
N ALA A 104 5.46 12.77 -1.24
CA ALA A 104 6.41 11.70 -1.58
C ALA A 104 7.88 12.15 -1.48
N ARG A 105 8.12 13.41 -1.09
CA ARG A 105 9.47 13.96 -1.01
C ARG A 105 10.22 13.30 0.15
N MET A 106 11.20 12.48 -0.16
CA MET A 106 12.07 11.87 0.86
C MET A 106 12.81 12.97 1.63
N MET A 107 12.60 13.03 2.94
CA MET A 107 13.23 13.99 3.84
C MET A 107 13.64 13.29 5.13
N GLU A 108 14.80 13.67 5.64
CA GLU A 108 15.13 13.46 7.05
C GLU A 108 14.73 14.71 7.82
N LEU A 109 13.99 14.53 8.90
CA LEU A 109 13.47 15.62 9.70
C LEU A 109 14.32 15.75 10.95
N THR A 110 14.71 16.97 11.27
CA THR A 110 15.19 17.28 12.62
C THR A 110 14.00 17.11 13.57
N PRO A 111 14.10 16.26 14.62
CA PRO A 111 13.04 16.20 15.61
C PRO A 111 12.74 17.62 16.10
N ALA A 112 11.46 17.95 16.28
CA ALA A 112 11.09 19.13 17.06
C ALA A 112 11.82 18.95 18.39
N SER A 113 12.75 19.87 18.67
CA SER A 113 13.83 19.65 19.63
C SER A 113 13.30 19.07 20.95
N CYS A 114 14.14 18.29 21.61
CA CYS A 114 14.14 18.29 23.07
C CYS A 114 14.40 19.75 23.48
N ALA A 115 13.34 20.56 23.54
CA ALA A 115 13.41 21.92 24.00
C ALA A 115 13.83 21.79 25.46
N CYS A 116 15.09 22.10 25.70
CA CYS A 116 15.64 22.31 27.02
C CYS A 116 14.66 23.17 27.82
N TRP A 117 14.06 22.54 28.82
CA TRP A 117 13.39 23.12 29.98
C TRP A 117 13.65 24.63 30.14
N THR A 118 12.73 25.45 29.67
CA THR A 118 12.49 26.74 30.30
C THR A 118 11.51 26.47 31.43
N LYS A 119 11.98 26.56 32.68
CA LYS A 119 11.10 26.57 33.85
C LYS A 119 9.97 27.56 33.58
N GLY A 120 8.75 27.06 33.41
CA GLY A 120 7.56 27.90 33.30
C GLY A 120 7.40 28.72 34.57
N GLU A 121 7.04 29.98 34.41
CA GLU A 121 6.66 30.87 35.51
C GLU A 121 5.56 30.23 36.35
N GLU A 122 5.70 30.32 37.67
CA GLU A 122 4.81 29.70 38.66
C GLU A 122 3.36 30.17 38.47
N GLY A 123 2.42 29.22 38.33
CA GLY A 123 1.00 29.49 38.56
C GLY A 123 0.01 29.24 37.42
N ARG A 124 0.41 28.59 36.31
CA ARG A 124 -0.53 27.98 35.37
C ARG A 124 -0.16 26.52 35.17
N GLU A 125 -1.12 25.60 35.28
CA GLU A 125 -0.95 24.25 34.74
C GLU A 125 -0.77 24.39 33.22
N ALA A 126 0.48 24.54 32.78
CA ALA A 126 0.83 24.55 31.38
C ALA A 126 0.53 23.15 30.86
N VAL A 127 -0.36 23.04 29.87
CA VAL A 127 -0.47 21.82 29.08
C VAL A 127 0.88 21.69 28.36
N GLU A 128 1.75 20.80 28.85
CA GLU A 128 3.04 20.53 28.22
C GLU A 128 2.79 20.01 26.80
N GLU A 129 3.13 20.82 25.78
CA GLU A 129 3.09 20.37 24.40
C GLU A 129 4.14 19.27 24.21
N ILE A 130 3.69 18.08 23.79
CA ILE A 130 4.56 16.95 23.53
C ILE A 130 5.22 17.15 22.16
N PRO A 131 6.56 17.28 22.08
CA PRO A 131 7.24 17.45 20.79
C PRO A 131 7.12 16.20 19.93
N SER A 132 7.03 16.40 18.61
CA SER A 132 6.97 15.29 17.65
C SER A 132 8.28 14.50 17.63
N ALA A 133 8.17 13.18 17.83
CA ALA A 133 9.26 12.24 17.67
C ALA A 133 9.56 11.82 16.21
N LEU A 134 8.84 12.36 15.21
CA LEU A 134 9.01 11.99 13.80
C LEU A 134 10.36 12.50 13.27
N THR A 135 11.10 11.63 12.57
CA THR A 135 12.44 11.98 12.04
C THR A 135 12.59 11.73 10.55
N GLN A 136 11.53 11.35 9.85
CA GLN A 136 11.56 11.10 8.42
C GLN A 136 10.21 11.36 7.76
N TRP A 137 10.24 11.62 6.46
CA TRP A 137 9.09 11.71 5.58
C TRP A 137 9.44 11.06 4.22
N PRO A 138 8.47 10.44 3.50
CA PRO A 138 7.09 10.14 3.91
C PRO A 138 6.97 9.09 5.02
N VAL A 139 5.76 8.88 5.53
CA VAL A 139 5.47 7.84 6.55
C VAL A 139 4.76 6.62 5.98
N GLU A 140 4.02 6.75 4.88
CA GLU A 140 3.30 5.64 4.25
C GLU A 140 4.27 4.66 3.57
N LEU A 141 4.13 3.36 3.85
CA LEU A 141 4.99 2.31 3.29
C LEU A 141 5.00 2.34 1.76
N ALA A 142 3.85 2.61 1.13
CA ALA A 142 3.72 2.76 -0.31
C ALA A 142 4.68 3.83 -0.88
N LEU A 143 4.83 4.94 -0.15
CA LEU A 143 5.58 6.13 -0.59
C LEU A 143 7.05 6.11 -0.16
N LEU A 144 7.43 5.28 0.81
CA LEU A 144 8.82 5.18 1.24
C LEU A 144 9.73 4.78 0.07
N SER A 145 10.92 5.39 -0.02
CA SER A 145 11.96 4.87 -0.91
C SER A 145 12.66 3.70 -0.22
N PRO A 146 12.73 2.49 -0.82
CA PRO A 146 13.45 1.37 -0.22
C PRO A 146 14.97 1.61 -0.06
N SER A 147 15.50 2.61 -0.74
CA SER A 147 16.90 3.02 -0.69
C SER A 147 17.12 4.30 0.13
N ALA A 148 16.14 4.71 0.94
CA ALA A 148 16.28 5.90 1.77
C ALA A 148 17.43 5.75 2.78
N PRO A 149 18.42 6.67 2.82
CA PRO A 149 19.59 6.53 3.70
C PRO A 149 19.25 6.38 5.18
N TYR A 150 18.16 7.02 5.64
CA TYR A 150 17.73 6.95 7.03
C TYR A 150 17.19 5.57 7.46
N LEU A 151 16.99 4.62 6.52
CA LEU A 151 16.59 3.24 6.82
C LEU A 151 17.80 2.34 7.12
N GLN A 152 19.01 2.77 6.76
CA GLN A 152 20.22 2.00 7.03
C GLN A 152 20.47 1.93 8.55
N ASP A 153 20.67 0.73 9.08
CA ASP A 153 20.91 0.48 10.52
C ASP A 153 19.80 0.99 11.46
N ALA A 154 18.59 1.16 10.94
CA ALA A 154 17.44 1.70 11.66
C ALA A 154 16.64 0.62 12.42
N ASP A 155 15.95 1.06 13.47
CA ASP A 155 14.78 0.37 14.01
C ASP A 155 13.55 0.84 13.23
N LEU A 156 12.87 -0.06 12.53
CA LEU A 156 11.69 0.24 11.74
C LEU A 156 10.41 -0.11 12.50
N LEU A 157 9.50 0.85 12.62
CA LEU A 157 8.14 0.67 13.11
C LEU A 157 7.19 0.48 11.92
N LEU A 158 6.69 -0.74 11.72
CA LEU A 158 5.58 -1.03 10.84
C LEU A 158 4.27 -0.84 11.62
N CYS A 159 3.49 0.18 11.25
CA CYS A 159 2.36 0.66 12.04
C CYS A 159 1.06 0.60 11.24
N ALA A 160 -0.03 0.14 11.87
CA ALA A 160 -1.37 0.31 11.32
C ALA A 160 -1.83 1.78 11.38
N ASP A 161 -2.57 2.24 10.37
CA ASP A 161 -3.05 3.63 10.24
C ASP A 161 -3.81 4.13 11.48
N CYS A 162 -4.58 3.25 12.11
CA CYS A 162 -5.40 3.61 13.26
C CYS A 162 -4.59 3.80 14.55
N VAL A 163 -3.37 3.26 14.65
CA VAL A 163 -2.60 3.24 15.89
C VAL A 163 -2.20 4.64 16.38
N PRO A 164 -1.66 5.55 15.55
CA PRO A 164 -1.32 6.90 15.99
C PRO A 164 -2.54 7.71 16.48
N ILE A 165 -3.74 7.37 15.98
CA ILE A 165 -4.99 8.01 16.37
C ILE A 165 -5.58 7.40 17.64
N ALA A 166 -5.55 6.08 17.76
CA ALA A 166 -6.12 5.37 18.91
C ALA A 166 -5.22 5.43 20.14
N TYR A 167 -3.89 5.38 19.97
CA TYR A 167 -2.93 5.32 21.07
C TYR A 167 -2.25 6.67 21.30
N ALA A 168 -2.76 7.42 22.28
CA ALA A 168 -2.32 8.79 22.57
C ALA A 168 -0.80 8.93 22.79
N ASN A 169 -0.14 7.91 23.36
CA ASN A 169 1.30 7.94 23.63
C ASN A 169 2.16 7.39 22.47
N PHE A 170 1.66 7.44 21.23
CA PHE A 170 2.35 6.91 20.04
C PHE A 170 3.76 7.49 19.87
N HIS A 171 3.90 8.81 19.95
CA HIS A 171 5.18 9.46 19.66
C HIS A 171 6.27 9.10 20.67
N GLN A 172 5.97 9.09 21.97
CA GLN A 172 7.00 8.82 22.99
C GLN A 172 7.26 7.31 23.16
N ARG A 173 6.21 6.47 23.08
CA ARG A 173 6.35 5.04 23.36
C ARG A 173 6.69 4.18 22.14
N LEU A 174 6.13 4.51 20.98
CA LEU A 174 6.27 3.68 19.77
C LEU A 174 7.22 4.30 18.75
N LEU A 175 7.09 5.59 18.44
CA LEU A 175 7.85 6.25 17.36
C LEU A 175 9.26 6.68 17.80
N GLN A 176 9.45 7.04 19.06
CA GLN A 176 10.72 7.60 19.52
C GLN A 176 11.91 6.69 19.17
N ARG A 177 12.91 7.27 18.49
CA ARG A 177 14.13 6.58 17.98
C ARG A 177 13.89 5.54 16.89
N ARG A 178 12.69 5.48 16.29
CA ARG A 178 12.37 4.60 15.16
C ARG A 178 12.08 5.41 13.91
N LYS A 179 12.29 4.78 12.76
CA LYS A 179 11.67 5.21 11.50
C LYS A 179 10.31 4.52 11.41
N VAL A 180 9.32 5.12 10.78
CA VAL A 180 7.97 4.57 10.66
C VAL A 180 7.60 4.30 9.20
N ALA A 181 6.93 3.17 9.00
CA ALA A 181 6.22 2.78 7.79
C ALA A 181 4.77 2.47 8.18
N VAL A 182 3.83 3.28 7.71
CA VAL A 182 2.39 3.12 7.95
C VAL A 182 1.79 2.24 6.84
N ALA A 183 0.90 1.33 7.20
CA ALA A 183 0.27 0.38 6.29
C ALA A 183 -1.03 -0.20 6.89
N CYS A 184 -2.06 -0.40 6.07
CA CYS A 184 -3.31 -1.04 6.46
C CYS A 184 -3.60 -2.29 5.62
N PRO A 185 -3.45 -3.51 6.18
CA PRO A 185 -3.69 -4.75 5.43
C PRO A 185 -5.14 -4.95 4.96
N LYS A 186 -6.08 -4.12 5.43
CA LYS A 186 -7.49 -4.13 4.99
C LYS A 186 -7.73 -3.23 3.78
N LEU A 187 -7.01 -2.11 3.69
CA LEU A 187 -7.26 -1.07 2.70
C LEU A 187 -6.29 -1.15 1.53
N ASP A 188 -5.12 -1.72 1.76
CA ASP A 188 -3.99 -1.69 0.83
C ASP A 188 -3.66 -3.07 0.24
N ASP A 189 -2.91 -3.07 -0.86
CA ASP A 189 -2.40 -4.30 -1.47
C ASP A 189 -1.26 -4.91 -0.64
N SER A 190 -1.59 -6.02 0.02
CA SER A 190 -0.64 -6.77 0.84
C SER A 190 0.55 -7.31 0.03
N THR A 191 0.38 -7.63 -1.25
CA THR A 191 1.44 -8.15 -2.13
C THR A 191 2.47 -7.08 -2.44
N GLU A 192 2.01 -5.85 -2.72
CA GLU A 192 2.90 -4.71 -2.92
C GLU A 192 3.68 -4.40 -1.64
N TYR A 193 3.03 -4.46 -0.48
CA TYR A 193 3.68 -4.21 0.81
C TYR A 193 4.71 -5.28 1.17
N ILE A 194 4.42 -6.55 0.90
CA ILE A 194 5.41 -7.64 1.05
C ILE A 194 6.63 -7.35 0.17
N THR A 195 6.42 -6.98 -1.09
CA THR A 195 7.50 -6.65 -2.05
C THR A 195 8.31 -5.43 -1.61
N LYS A 196 7.64 -4.37 -1.19
CA LYS A 196 8.26 -3.12 -0.73
C LYS A 196 9.10 -3.36 0.52
N LEU A 197 8.52 -4.02 1.53
CA LEU A 197 9.18 -4.31 2.79
C LEU A 197 10.36 -5.27 2.60
N ALA A 198 10.22 -6.31 1.75
CA ALA A 198 11.33 -7.18 1.41
C ALA A 198 12.47 -6.41 0.72
N THR A 199 12.14 -5.47 -0.17
CA THR A 199 13.15 -4.62 -0.81
C THR A 199 13.86 -3.72 0.21
N ILE A 200 13.13 -3.14 1.17
CA ILE A 200 13.72 -2.39 2.30
C ILE A 200 14.67 -3.30 3.09
N LEU A 201 14.22 -4.51 3.43
CA LEU A 201 15.02 -5.49 4.17
C LEU A 201 16.29 -5.86 3.40
N VAL A 202 16.22 -6.12 2.09
CA VAL A 202 17.41 -6.47 1.28
C VAL A 202 18.40 -5.32 1.23
N LYS A 203 17.93 -4.10 0.96
CA LYS A 203 18.79 -2.93 0.70
C LYS A 203 19.35 -2.26 1.96
N ASN A 204 18.79 -2.56 3.13
CA ASN A 204 19.19 -1.95 4.39
C ASN A 204 19.55 -3.02 5.42
N ASN A 205 20.24 -2.62 6.49
CA ASN A 205 20.51 -3.49 7.63
C ASN A 205 19.61 -3.12 8.81
N LEU A 206 18.32 -3.49 8.75
CA LEU A 206 17.40 -3.17 9.85
C LEU A 206 17.80 -3.91 11.14
N LYS A 207 17.91 -3.19 12.25
CA LYS A 207 18.27 -3.77 13.56
C LYS A 207 17.10 -4.47 14.23
N ARG A 208 15.90 -3.93 14.05
CA ARG A 208 14.65 -4.43 14.62
C ARG A 208 13.47 -4.02 13.75
N LEU A 209 12.47 -4.90 13.68
CA LEU A 209 11.15 -4.58 13.14
C LEU A 209 10.13 -4.55 14.29
N THR A 210 9.65 -3.36 14.63
CA THR A 210 8.55 -3.21 15.58
C THR A 210 7.24 -3.16 14.83
N ILE A 211 6.25 -3.95 15.25
CA ILE A 211 4.93 -3.98 14.64
C ILE A 211 3.93 -3.43 15.65
N ALA A 212 3.23 -2.35 15.30
CA ALA A 212 2.14 -1.82 16.11
C ALA A 212 0.83 -1.93 15.32
N HIS A 213 -0.13 -2.67 15.85
CA HIS A 213 -1.38 -2.96 15.16
C HIS A 213 -2.57 -2.98 16.13
N MET A 214 -3.79 -2.84 15.61
CA MET A 214 -4.99 -2.86 16.43
C MET A 214 -5.41 -4.29 16.82
N GLU A 215 -6.18 -4.45 17.88
CA GLU A 215 -6.74 -5.74 18.35
C GLU A 215 -7.76 -6.37 17.38
N VAL A 216 -8.26 -5.58 16.43
CA VAL A 216 -9.22 -6.05 15.42
C VAL A 216 -8.57 -7.07 14.47
N PRO A 217 -9.32 -8.08 14.00
CA PRO A 217 -8.74 -9.21 13.27
C PRO A 217 -8.08 -8.81 11.95
N CYS A 218 -8.53 -7.74 11.27
CA CYS A 218 -7.91 -7.33 10.02
C CYS A 218 -6.46 -6.86 10.22
N CYS A 219 -6.09 -6.36 11.40
CA CYS A 219 -4.76 -5.83 11.68
C CYS A 219 -3.69 -6.91 11.89
N SER A 220 -4.07 -8.18 12.13
CA SER A 220 -3.10 -9.28 12.23
C SER A 220 -2.36 -9.53 10.91
N GLY A 221 -2.89 -9.03 9.79
CA GLY A 221 -2.26 -9.09 8.47
C GLY A 221 -0.88 -8.42 8.41
N LEU A 222 -0.60 -7.42 9.27
CA LEU A 222 0.72 -6.76 9.29
C LEU A 222 1.85 -7.71 9.69
N LEU A 223 1.60 -8.60 10.66
CA LEU A 223 2.58 -9.62 11.04
C LEU A 223 2.81 -10.61 9.91
N ALA A 224 1.76 -10.99 9.19
CA ALA A 224 1.88 -11.87 8.02
C ALA A 224 2.68 -11.21 6.89
N ILE A 225 2.44 -9.92 6.61
CA ILE A 225 3.21 -9.13 5.64
C ILE A 225 4.69 -9.10 6.03
N ALA A 226 4.99 -8.79 7.30
CA ALA A 226 6.35 -8.75 7.81
C ALA A 226 7.08 -10.11 7.67
N ASN A 227 6.43 -11.20 8.06
CA ASN A 227 7.00 -12.54 7.96
C ASN A 227 7.27 -12.96 6.51
N ARG A 228 6.31 -12.73 5.60
CA ARG A 228 6.48 -13.03 4.17
C ARG A 228 7.56 -12.16 3.53
N ALA A 229 7.67 -10.89 3.94
CA ALA A 229 8.72 -10.00 3.46
C ALA A 229 10.11 -10.48 3.90
N MET A 230 10.25 -10.95 5.14
CA MET A 230 11.49 -11.55 5.66
C MET A 230 11.86 -12.83 4.92
N GLU A 231 10.88 -13.71 4.69
CA GLU A 231 11.06 -14.94 3.91
C GLU A 231 11.54 -14.61 2.49
N MET A 232 10.86 -13.71 1.80
CA MET A 232 11.23 -13.29 0.45
C MET A 232 12.58 -12.57 0.38
N ALA A 233 12.93 -11.79 1.41
CA ALA A 233 14.24 -11.14 1.51
C ALA A 233 15.38 -12.11 1.88
N GLY A 234 15.07 -13.33 2.33
CA GLY A 234 16.05 -14.24 2.90
C GLY A 234 16.75 -13.68 4.14
N LYS A 235 16.10 -12.75 4.87
CA LYS A 235 16.65 -12.08 6.05
C LYS A 235 15.74 -12.27 7.25
N ARG A 236 16.33 -12.41 8.44
CA ARG A 236 15.59 -12.36 9.71
C ARG A 236 16.00 -11.15 10.52
N VAL A 237 15.00 -10.47 11.05
CA VAL A 237 15.16 -9.30 11.93
C VAL A 237 14.30 -9.55 13.16
N PRO A 238 14.78 -9.29 14.39
CA PRO A 238 13.97 -9.46 15.59
C PRO A 238 12.68 -8.65 15.51
N ILE A 239 11.55 -9.31 15.81
CA ILE A 239 10.24 -8.64 15.86
C ILE A 239 9.86 -8.29 17.30
N HIS A 240 9.35 -7.08 17.49
CA HIS A 240 8.66 -6.66 18.72
C HIS A 240 7.25 -6.21 18.36
N GLN A 241 6.23 -6.78 18.97
CA GLN A 241 4.84 -6.55 18.62
C GLN A 241 4.09 -5.80 19.74
N PHE A 242 3.28 -4.83 19.34
CA PHE A 242 2.32 -4.11 20.18
C PHE A 242 0.92 -4.28 19.60
N MET A 243 -0.01 -4.78 20.41
CA MET A 243 -1.43 -4.84 20.09
C MET A 243 -2.16 -3.74 20.85
N ILE A 244 -2.77 -2.82 20.11
CA ILE A 244 -3.49 -1.67 20.64
C ILE A 244 -5.00 -1.96 20.62
N GLY A 245 -5.67 -1.75 21.74
CA GLY A 245 -7.12 -1.87 21.86
C GLY A 245 -7.85 -0.77 21.12
N ILE A 246 -9.10 -1.01 20.75
CA ILE A 246 -10.00 0.03 20.23
C ILE A 246 -10.26 1.14 21.27
N ASP A 247 -10.00 0.85 22.54
CA ASP A 247 -10.03 1.79 23.65
C ASP A 247 -8.72 2.59 23.84
N GLY A 248 -7.73 2.39 22.98
CA GLY A 248 -6.45 3.09 23.04
C GLY A 248 -5.49 2.58 24.11
N THR A 249 -5.72 1.39 24.68
CA THR A 249 -4.78 0.76 25.64
C THR A 249 -3.89 -0.29 24.97
N ILE A 250 -2.71 -0.58 25.53
CA ILE A 250 -1.90 -1.72 25.06
C ILE A 250 -2.52 -3.00 25.62
N LYS A 251 -3.02 -3.87 24.75
CA LYS A 251 -3.55 -5.19 25.12
C LYS A 251 -2.46 -6.26 25.21
N LYS A 252 -1.42 -6.14 24.37
CA LYS A 252 -0.30 -7.07 24.34
C LYS A 252 0.99 -6.37 23.90
N GLU A 253 2.10 -6.70 24.56
CA GLU A 253 3.46 -6.30 24.17
C GLU A 253 4.35 -7.54 24.28
N GLU A 254 4.95 -7.99 23.18
CA GLU A 254 5.78 -9.19 23.18
C GLU A 254 6.90 -9.16 22.13
N GLN A 255 7.94 -9.94 22.36
CA GLN A 255 8.98 -10.18 21.37
C GLN A 255 8.62 -11.47 20.61
N VAL A 256 8.54 -11.37 19.27
CA VAL A 256 8.20 -12.51 18.41
C VAL A 256 9.51 -13.07 17.85
N ALA A 257 9.68 -14.39 17.98
CA ALA A 257 10.89 -15.13 17.59
C ALA A 257 11.00 -15.36 16.08
#